data_AF-A0A1G7UJZ5-F1
#
_entry.id   AF-A0A1G7UJZ5-F1
#
_cell.length_a   1.000
_cell.length_b   1.000
_cell.length_c   1.000
_cell.angle_alpha   90.00
_cell.angle_beta   90.00
_cell.angle_gamma   90.00
#
_symmetry.space_group_name_H-M   'P 1'
#
loop_
_entity.id
_entity.type
_entity.pdbx_description
1 polymer ?
#
loop_
_entity_poly.entity_id
_entity_poly.type
_entity_poly.pdbx_seq_one_letter_code
_entity_poly.pdbx_strand_id
1 'polypeptide(L)'
;MRNWILIILFFLGTLAGANGRKNEDILKKAEKLMLVDPKESFELAKKAYNSNMLNHQDKLQALFILTNTSNLLQNPLDVVRYGNDALKIADNKNDVVTKIKILGILGNTYQFLQLNEKTRIYLDQAELLLSSPKISDSLNLVKGNIFYLKGMNYFYSLDSDIAFSYFNKAINQYVNSKNPLAEINIKLAYLNRAYALIQQKKLNEASESLKLASINPNESSRPYPPQFIELQESFIALGQANILSLEGKPGPSNEILFDILEKRKNAPARDDIENEVFKLLSENFLQLNDIKKHDYYEQIFLMNVEQSNRDAAKWVNKLILQENSQNEEEKKYTDQKYITIISLTSVLLGSIIIFLLVKLNKINKKRSLLKNKVSENI
;
A
#
# COMPACT_ATOMS: atom_id res chain seq x y z
N MET A 1 -18.65 -12.83 56.23
CA MET A 1 -17.58 -12.22 55.40
C MET A 1 -17.87 -12.44 53.91
N ARG A 2 -18.97 -11.86 53.38
CA ARG A 2 -19.43 -12.12 51.99
C ARG A 2 -19.79 -10.84 51.21
N ASN A 3 -19.56 -9.66 51.80
CA ASN A 3 -20.02 -8.38 51.23
C ASN A 3 -18.87 -7.44 50.80
N TRP A 4 -17.61 -7.81 50.98
CA TRP A 4 -16.45 -6.99 50.57
C TRP A 4 -15.99 -7.28 49.12
N ILE A 5 -16.41 -8.41 48.53
CA ILE A 5 -16.04 -8.81 47.16
C ILE A 5 -16.80 -7.98 46.09
N LEU A 6 -17.98 -7.43 46.42
CA LEU A 6 -18.79 -6.65 45.46
C LEU A 6 -18.33 -5.19 45.30
N ILE A 7 -17.59 -4.63 46.27
CA ILE A 7 -17.13 -3.23 46.22
C ILE A 7 -15.84 -3.09 45.39
N ILE A 8 -15.02 -4.15 45.32
CA ILE A 8 -13.79 -4.16 44.49
C ILE A 8 -14.13 -4.25 42.98
N LEU A 9 -15.26 -4.87 42.62
CA LEU A 9 -15.71 -4.97 41.22
C LEU A 9 -16.25 -3.65 40.64
N PHE A 10 -16.66 -2.69 41.48
CA PHE A 10 -17.20 -1.40 41.01
C PHE A 10 -16.12 -0.35 40.70
N PHE A 11 -14.90 -0.50 41.24
CA PHE A 11 -13.80 0.45 41.02
C PHE A 11 -12.89 0.12 39.82
N LEU A 12 -13.02 -1.06 39.21
CA LEU A 12 -12.25 -1.46 38.02
C LEU A 12 -12.86 -0.95 36.69
N GLY A 13 -14.04 -0.32 36.73
CA GLY A 13 -14.79 0.07 35.53
C GLY A 13 -14.52 1.45 34.93
N THR A 14 -13.78 2.35 35.61
CA THR A 14 -13.72 3.78 35.21
C THR A 14 -12.39 4.26 34.63
N LEU A 15 -11.35 3.43 34.55
CA LEU A 15 -10.04 3.84 34.01
C LEU A 15 -9.88 3.65 32.49
N ALA A 16 -10.85 3.02 31.81
CA ALA A 16 -10.75 2.74 30.37
C ALA A 16 -11.02 3.97 29.46
N GLY A 17 -11.65 5.04 29.98
CA GLY A 17 -12.10 6.17 29.16
C GLY A 17 -11.07 7.29 28.93
N ALA A 18 -10.11 7.48 29.85
CA ALA A 18 -9.17 8.60 29.79
C ALA A 18 -8.05 8.40 28.76
N ASN A 19 -7.63 7.15 28.53
CA ASN A 19 -6.54 6.84 27.59
C ASN A 19 -6.99 6.80 26.13
N GLY A 20 -8.28 6.51 25.83
CA GLY A 20 -8.81 6.51 24.47
C GLY A 20 -8.75 7.90 23.81
N ARG A 21 -9.17 8.96 24.52
CA ARG A 21 -9.12 10.34 24.00
C ARG A 21 -7.71 10.81 23.66
N LYS A 22 -6.71 10.42 24.46
CA LYS A 22 -5.30 10.78 24.24
C LYS A 22 -4.74 10.18 22.95
N ASN A 23 -5.12 8.95 22.64
CA ASN A 23 -4.69 8.27 21.40
C ASN A 23 -5.36 8.87 20.16
N GLU A 24 -6.66 9.19 20.25
CA GLU A 24 -7.40 9.86 19.17
C GLU A 24 -6.76 11.20 18.78
N ASP A 25 -6.36 12.02 19.76
CA ASP A 25 -5.70 13.31 19.50
C ASP A 25 -4.32 13.14 18.84
N ILE A 26 -3.55 12.13 19.27
CA ILE A 26 -2.26 11.80 18.64
C ILE A 26 -2.46 11.38 17.19
N LEU A 27 -3.44 10.52 16.91
CA LEU A 27 -3.73 10.04 15.55
C LEU A 27 -4.23 11.17 14.65
N LYS A 28 -5.09 12.08 15.15
CA LYS A 28 -5.50 13.29 14.41
C LYS A 28 -4.31 14.19 14.09
N LYS A 29 -3.37 14.35 15.01
CA LYS A 29 -2.13 15.11 14.74
C LYS A 29 -1.28 14.40 13.69
N ALA A 30 -1.08 13.09 13.84
CA ALA A 30 -0.34 12.28 12.89
C ALA A 30 -0.93 12.38 11.47
N GLU A 31 -2.25 12.28 11.34
CA GLU A 31 -2.95 12.38 10.05
C GLU A 31 -2.71 13.72 9.35
N LYS A 32 -2.77 14.83 10.08
CA LYS A 32 -2.50 16.18 9.53
C LYS A 32 -1.06 16.34 9.04
N LEU A 33 -0.12 15.65 9.68
CA LEU A 33 1.30 15.72 9.33
C LEU A 33 1.69 14.80 8.18
N MET A 34 0.84 13.87 7.74
CA MET A 34 1.21 12.83 6.76
C MET A 34 1.88 13.37 5.50
N LEU A 35 1.41 14.50 4.96
CA LEU A 35 1.94 15.12 3.74
C LEU A 35 2.99 16.20 4.01
N VAL A 36 3.06 16.73 5.23
CA VAL A 36 3.92 17.87 5.60
C VAL A 36 5.21 17.38 6.25
N ASP A 37 5.10 16.47 7.21
CA ASP A 37 6.21 15.78 7.86
C ASP A 37 5.85 14.29 8.00
N PRO A 38 6.08 13.48 6.94
CA PRO A 38 5.77 12.05 6.96
C PRO A 38 6.53 11.30 8.06
N LYS A 39 7.70 11.80 8.49
CA LYS A 39 8.53 11.16 9.52
C LYS A 39 7.94 11.37 10.90
N GLU A 40 7.59 12.62 11.27
CA GLU A 40 6.89 12.87 12.54
C GLU A 40 5.54 12.15 12.58
N SER A 41 4.80 12.17 11.47
CA SER A 41 3.53 11.45 11.33
C SER A 41 3.69 9.95 11.61
N PHE A 42 4.70 9.31 11.02
CA PHE A 42 5.01 7.89 11.25
C PHE A 42 5.32 7.59 12.72
N GLU A 43 6.17 8.38 13.37
CA GLU A 43 6.55 8.16 14.78
C GLU A 43 5.36 8.35 15.74
N LEU A 44 4.52 9.35 15.50
CA LEU A 44 3.29 9.57 16.28
C LEU A 44 2.31 8.39 16.13
N ALA A 45 2.07 7.94 14.90
CA ALA A 45 1.20 6.80 14.64
C ALA A 45 1.75 5.50 15.23
N LYS A 46 3.06 5.28 15.14
CA LYS A 46 3.74 4.10 15.73
C LYS A 46 3.61 4.10 17.25
N LYS A 47 3.78 5.26 17.89
CA LYS A 47 3.58 5.41 19.33
C LYS A 47 2.14 5.11 19.75
N ALA A 48 1.15 5.58 19.00
CA ALA A 48 -0.25 5.27 19.25
C ALA A 48 -0.54 3.76 19.05
N TYR A 49 -0.05 3.18 17.95
CA TYR A 49 -0.22 1.77 17.59
C TYR A 49 0.30 0.80 18.66
N ASN A 50 1.44 1.14 19.28
CA ASN A 50 2.07 0.33 20.33
C ASN A 50 1.39 0.46 21.71
N SER A 51 0.31 1.24 21.84
CA SER A 51 -0.44 1.35 23.09
C SER A 51 -1.45 0.20 23.25
N ASN A 52 -1.50 -0.42 24.44
CA ASN A 52 -2.29 -1.64 24.69
C ASN A 52 -3.84 -1.45 24.69
N MET A 53 -4.35 -0.27 24.36
CA MET A 53 -5.79 0.06 24.48
C MET A 53 -6.32 0.86 23.28
N LEU A 54 -6.08 0.38 22.06
CA LEU A 54 -6.74 0.93 20.87
C LEU A 54 -8.06 0.19 20.61
N ASN A 55 -9.12 0.95 20.35
CA ASN A 55 -10.32 0.38 19.75
C ASN A 55 -10.04 0.01 18.27
N HIS A 56 -10.98 -0.69 17.64
CA HIS A 56 -10.86 -1.12 16.24
C HIS A 56 -10.56 0.03 15.27
N GLN A 57 -11.28 1.14 15.39
CA GLN A 57 -11.16 2.29 14.48
C GLN A 57 -9.80 2.98 14.63
N ASP A 58 -9.36 3.24 15.86
CA ASP A 58 -8.07 3.87 16.14
C ASP A 58 -6.92 2.98 15.67
N LYS A 59 -7.03 1.66 15.86
CA LYS A 59 -6.03 0.70 15.39
C LYS A 59 -5.93 0.70 13.88
N LEU A 60 -7.07 0.68 13.18
CA LEU A 60 -7.11 0.72 11.73
C LEU A 60 -6.59 2.07 11.18
N GLN A 61 -6.93 3.18 11.83
CA GLN A 61 -6.42 4.51 11.47
C GLN A 61 -4.91 4.60 11.67
N ALA A 62 -4.38 4.11 12.79
CA ALA A 62 -2.94 4.05 13.05
C ALA A 62 -2.22 3.24 11.96
N LEU A 63 -2.74 2.05 11.63
CA LEU A 63 -2.17 1.21 10.57
C LEU A 63 -2.25 1.87 9.19
N PHE A 64 -3.34 2.56 8.87
CA PHE A 64 -3.45 3.33 7.63
C PHE A 64 -2.40 4.45 7.56
N ILE A 65 -2.24 5.24 8.64
CA ILE A 65 -1.23 6.30 8.69
C ILE A 65 0.17 5.73 8.54
N LEU A 66 0.50 4.65 9.26
CA LEU A 66 1.77 3.95 9.15
C LEU A 66 2.03 3.46 7.72
N THR A 67 1.06 2.79 7.11
CA THR A 67 1.15 2.30 5.72
C THR A 67 1.43 3.44 4.76
N ASN A 68 0.67 4.53 4.83
CA ASN A 68 0.81 5.63 3.87
C ASN A 68 2.09 6.44 4.09
N THR A 69 2.47 6.72 5.34
CA THR A 69 3.72 7.44 5.64
C THR A 69 4.95 6.59 5.28
N SER A 70 4.92 5.27 5.49
CA SER A 70 5.97 4.39 4.99
C SER A 70 6.09 4.42 3.47
N ASN A 71 4.98 4.55 2.74
CA ASN A 71 4.99 4.67 1.28
C ASN A 71 5.63 6.01 0.86
N LEU A 72 5.29 7.12 1.51
CA LEU A 72 5.91 8.43 1.27
C LEU A 72 7.40 8.46 1.62
N LEU A 73 7.81 7.70 2.64
CA LEU A 73 9.21 7.52 3.05
C LEU A 73 9.94 6.45 2.22
N GLN A 74 9.30 5.88 1.19
CA GLN A 74 9.85 4.83 0.33
C GLN A 74 10.41 3.62 1.11
N ASN A 75 9.69 3.19 2.14
CA ASN A 75 10.02 2.01 2.94
C ASN A 75 9.04 0.87 2.62
N PRO A 76 9.29 0.09 1.55
CA PRO A 76 8.34 -0.91 1.06
C PRO A 76 8.06 -2.04 2.07
N LEU A 77 9.02 -2.37 2.94
CA LEU A 77 8.85 -3.42 3.96
C LEU A 77 7.77 -3.05 4.98
N ASP A 78 7.82 -1.79 5.46
CA ASP A 78 6.84 -1.30 6.41
C ASP A 78 5.47 -1.10 5.76
N VAL A 79 5.42 -0.68 4.50
CA VAL A 79 4.16 -0.60 3.74
C VAL A 79 3.49 -1.97 3.67
N VAL A 80 4.24 -2.99 3.25
CA VAL A 80 3.70 -4.35 3.13
C VAL A 80 3.26 -4.89 4.49
N ARG A 81 4.06 -4.68 5.53
CA ARG A 81 3.73 -5.12 6.90
C ARG A 81 2.44 -4.47 7.41
N TYR A 82 2.44 -3.14 7.54
CA TYR A 82 1.32 -2.44 8.15
C TYR A 82 0.07 -2.47 7.27
N GLY A 83 0.25 -2.47 5.95
CA GLY A 83 -0.85 -2.62 5.00
C GLY A 83 -1.53 -3.98 5.14
N ASN A 84 -0.76 -5.07 5.21
CA ASN A 84 -1.33 -6.41 5.43
C ASN A 84 -2.00 -6.53 6.82
N ASP A 85 -1.39 -5.99 7.88
CA ASP A 85 -2.01 -5.94 9.21
C ASP A 85 -3.34 -5.19 9.20
N ALA A 86 -3.42 -4.09 8.44
CA ALA A 86 -4.65 -3.33 8.28
C ALA A 86 -5.71 -4.13 7.52
N LEU A 87 -5.35 -4.84 6.45
CA LEU A 87 -6.26 -5.70 5.69
C LEU A 87 -6.78 -6.88 6.53
N LYS A 88 -5.99 -7.41 7.46
CA LYS A 88 -6.40 -8.49 8.38
C LYS A 88 -7.54 -8.06 9.30
N ILE A 89 -7.60 -6.78 9.70
CA ILE A 89 -8.62 -6.29 10.64
C ILE A 89 -9.77 -5.55 9.95
N ALA A 90 -9.54 -4.94 8.78
CA ALA A 90 -10.55 -4.13 8.09
C ALA A 90 -11.72 -4.96 7.57
N ASP A 91 -12.94 -4.58 7.96
CA ASP A 91 -14.16 -5.22 7.49
C ASP A 91 -14.65 -4.64 6.14
N ASN A 92 -15.46 -5.40 5.40
CA ASN A 92 -16.02 -4.95 4.11
C ASN A 92 -17.26 -4.03 4.28
N LYS A 93 -17.69 -3.72 5.50
CA LYS A 93 -18.93 -2.98 5.79
C LYS A 93 -18.64 -1.55 6.21
N ASN A 94 -17.90 -1.32 7.28
CA ASN A 94 -17.63 -0.03 7.87
C ASN A 94 -16.28 0.53 7.42
N ASP A 95 -15.34 -0.35 7.06
CA ASP A 95 -13.94 0.04 6.77
C ASP A 95 -13.59 0.05 5.28
N VAL A 96 -14.58 -0.16 4.41
CA VAL A 96 -14.37 -0.40 2.96
C VAL A 96 -13.51 0.68 2.29
N VAL A 97 -13.68 1.95 2.67
CA VAL A 97 -12.91 3.07 2.10
C VAL A 97 -11.44 2.98 2.50
N THR A 98 -11.16 2.73 3.78
CA THR A 98 -9.79 2.55 4.29
C THR A 98 -9.14 1.34 3.64
N LYS A 99 -9.90 0.24 3.52
CA LYS A 99 -9.47 -0.98 2.83
C LYS A 99 -9.06 -0.71 1.38
N ILE A 100 -9.90 0.00 0.60
CA ILE A 100 -9.58 0.39 -0.78
C ILE A 100 -8.29 1.20 -0.84
N LYS A 101 -8.11 2.19 0.05
CA LYS A 101 -6.89 3.01 0.10
C LYS A 101 -5.65 2.16 0.39
N ILE A 102 -5.72 1.24 1.35
CA ILE A 102 -4.62 0.33 1.68
C ILE A 102 -4.28 -0.58 0.49
N LEU A 103 -5.29 -1.16 -0.16
CA LEU A 103 -5.11 -1.97 -1.37
C LEU A 103 -4.43 -1.18 -2.48
N GLY A 104 -4.83 0.08 -2.69
CA GLY A 104 -4.17 0.99 -3.64
C GLY A 104 -2.70 1.25 -3.31
N ILE A 105 -2.38 1.53 -2.04
CA ILE A 105 -1.00 1.75 -1.59
C ILE A 105 -0.15 0.48 -1.78
N LEU A 106 -0.67 -0.69 -1.37
CA LEU A 106 0.01 -1.97 -1.58
C LEU A 106 0.26 -2.25 -3.07
N GLY A 107 -0.77 -2.02 -3.92
CA GLY A 107 -0.63 -2.16 -5.37
C GLY A 107 0.48 -1.27 -5.94
N ASN A 108 0.53 -0.01 -5.53
CA ASN A 108 1.59 0.94 -5.91
C ASN A 108 2.97 0.47 -5.42
N THR A 109 3.08 0.00 -4.19
CA THR A 109 4.35 -0.53 -3.66
C THR A 109 4.83 -1.76 -4.41
N TYR A 110 3.93 -2.70 -4.74
CA TYR A 110 4.30 -3.85 -5.56
C TYR A 110 4.67 -3.46 -7.00
N GLN A 111 4.09 -2.38 -7.53
CA GLN A 111 4.45 -1.87 -8.86
C GLN A 111 5.87 -1.30 -8.84
N PHE A 112 6.21 -0.54 -7.80
CA PHE A 112 7.58 -0.04 -7.56
C PHE A 112 8.60 -1.19 -7.45
N LEU A 113 8.20 -2.31 -6.86
CA LEU A 113 9.02 -3.52 -6.76
C LEU A 113 9.00 -4.38 -8.04
N GLN A 114 8.37 -3.91 -9.12
CA GLN A 114 8.21 -4.62 -10.39
C GLN A 114 7.47 -5.97 -10.28
N LEU A 115 6.62 -6.15 -9.26
CA LEU A 115 5.82 -7.34 -9.02
C LEU A 115 4.41 -7.19 -9.59
N ASN A 116 4.32 -7.08 -10.93
CA ASN A 116 3.10 -6.73 -11.67
C ASN A 116 1.88 -7.61 -11.34
N GLU A 117 2.06 -8.93 -11.16
CA GLU A 117 0.96 -9.82 -10.78
C GLU A 117 0.39 -9.50 -9.40
N LYS A 118 1.25 -9.25 -8.40
CA LYS A 118 0.78 -8.82 -7.06
C LYS A 118 0.09 -7.46 -7.16
N THR A 119 0.63 -6.52 -7.93
CA THR A 119 -0.04 -5.23 -8.19
C THR A 119 -1.46 -5.42 -8.70
N ARG A 120 -1.64 -6.24 -9.74
CA ARG A 120 -2.96 -6.53 -10.32
C ARG A 120 -3.92 -7.10 -9.30
N ILE A 121 -3.50 -8.09 -8.51
CA ILE A 121 -4.32 -8.72 -7.46
C ILE A 121 -4.88 -7.67 -6.47
N TYR A 122 -4.04 -6.78 -5.96
CA TYR A 122 -4.47 -5.77 -4.99
C TYR A 122 -5.36 -4.68 -5.63
N LEU A 123 -5.03 -4.23 -6.84
CA LEU A 123 -5.81 -3.20 -7.54
C LEU A 123 -7.17 -3.73 -8.04
N ASP A 124 -7.26 -4.99 -8.44
CA ASP A 124 -8.52 -5.64 -8.82
C ASP A 124 -9.45 -5.79 -7.62
N GLN A 125 -8.91 -6.16 -6.46
CA GLN A 125 -9.67 -6.17 -5.20
C GLN A 125 -10.17 -4.77 -4.84
N ALA A 126 -9.33 -3.74 -5.04
CA ALA A 126 -9.72 -2.36 -4.79
C ALA A 126 -10.87 -1.92 -5.71
N GLU A 127 -10.77 -2.19 -7.01
CA GLU A 127 -11.80 -1.87 -8.00
C GLU A 127 -13.11 -2.62 -7.72
N LEU A 128 -13.05 -3.90 -7.35
CA LEU A 128 -14.24 -4.67 -6.98
C LEU A 128 -15.01 -4.00 -5.83
N LEU A 129 -14.29 -3.52 -4.81
CA LEU A 129 -14.87 -2.83 -3.66
C LEU A 129 -15.46 -1.46 -4.02
N LEU A 130 -15.02 -0.80 -5.12
CA LEU A 130 -15.62 0.45 -5.60
C LEU A 130 -17.08 0.30 -6.01
N SER A 131 -17.52 -0.92 -6.35
CA SER A 131 -18.91 -1.22 -6.72
C SER A 131 -19.85 -1.36 -5.51
N SER A 132 -19.33 -1.22 -4.28
CA SER A 132 -20.12 -1.35 -3.06
C SER A 132 -21.12 -0.19 -2.91
N PRO A 133 -22.37 -0.43 -2.46
CA PRO A 133 -23.39 0.61 -2.26
C PRO A 133 -22.99 1.71 -1.26
N LYS A 134 -21.99 1.46 -0.41
CA LYS A 134 -21.46 2.43 0.55
C LYS A 134 -20.42 3.38 -0.04
N ILE A 135 -19.97 3.14 -1.27
CA ILE A 135 -19.07 4.03 -1.99
C ILE A 135 -19.90 5.13 -2.63
N SER A 136 -20.12 6.20 -1.88
CA SER A 136 -20.78 7.39 -2.40
C SER A 136 -19.97 8.05 -3.50
N ASP A 137 -20.65 8.84 -4.35
CA ASP A 137 -20.00 9.66 -5.36
C ASP A 137 -19.08 10.74 -4.77
N SER A 138 -19.17 11.02 -3.46
CA SER A 138 -18.21 11.89 -2.78
C SER A 138 -16.80 11.29 -2.68
N LEU A 139 -16.59 10.01 -3.03
CA LEU A 139 -15.30 9.32 -3.02
C LEU A 139 -14.61 9.30 -4.39
N ASN A 140 -14.96 10.21 -5.29
CA ASN A 140 -14.38 10.36 -6.62
C ASN A 140 -12.84 10.41 -6.62
N LEU A 141 -12.19 11.06 -5.64
CA LEU A 141 -10.73 11.02 -5.52
C LEU A 141 -10.19 9.59 -5.35
N VAL A 142 -10.83 8.79 -4.48
CA VAL A 142 -10.40 7.40 -4.22
C VAL A 142 -10.64 6.54 -5.45
N LYS A 143 -11.81 6.66 -6.10
CA LYS A 143 -12.11 5.96 -7.36
C LYS A 143 -11.06 6.29 -8.43
N GLY A 144 -10.77 7.58 -8.60
CA GLY A 144 -9.78 8.07 -9.55
C GLY A 144 -8.38 7.52 -9.28
N ASN A 145 -7.94 7.50 -8.01
CA ASN A 145 -6.63 6.95 -7.63
C ASN A 145 -6.49 5.48 -8.02
N ILE A 146 -7.52 4.66 -7.78
CA ILE A 146 -7.49 3.24 -8.15
C ILE A 146 -7.44 3.08 -9.67
N PHE A 147 -8.28 3.80 -10.43
CA PHE A 147 -8.22 3.74 -11.90
C PHE A 147 -6.89 4.24 -12.45
N TYR A 148 -6.31 5.29 -11.89
CA TYR A 148 -5.01 5.79 -12.28
C TYR A 148 -3.92 4.74 -12.06
N LEU A 149 -3.87 4.12 -10.88
CA LEU A 149 -2.90 3.07 -10.58
C LEU A 149 -3.06 1.84 -11.50
N LYS A 150 -4.30 1.48 -11.85
CA LYS A 150 -4.55 0.44 -12.85
C LYS A 150 -4.03 0.85 -14.23
N GLY A 151 -4.27 2.10 -14.64
CA GLY A 151 -3.71 2.65 -15.88
C GLY A 151 -2.18 2.54 -15.92
N MET A 152 -1.52 2.91 -14.83
CA MET A 152 -0.06 2.77 -14.70
C MET A 152 0.40 1.31 -14.81
N ASN A 153 -0.28 0.37 -14.13
CA ASN A 153 0.08 -1.05 -14.20
C ASN A 153 -0.02 -1.63 -15.62
N TYR A 154 -1.09 -1.30 -16.37
CA TYR A 154 -1.23 -1.70 -17.77
C TYR A 154 -0.20 -1.02 -18.67
N PHE A 155 0.10 0.26 -18.42
CA PHE A 155 1.12 0.99 -19.16
C PHE A 155 2.50 0.33 -19.05
N TYR A 156 2.93 -0.03 -17.84
CA TYR A 156 4.20 -0.75 -17.62
C TYR A 156 4.18 -2.20 -18.15
N SER A 157 2.99 -2.78 -18.33
CA SER A 157 2.82 -4.10 -18.93
C SER A 157 2.67 -4.06 -20.47
N LEU A 158 2.93 -2.89 -21.08
CA LEU A 158 2.88 -2.63 -22.53
C LEU A 158 1.46 -2.76 -23.15
N ASP A 159 0.41 -2.61 -22.35
CA ASP A 159 -0.98 -2.57 -22.82
C ASP A 159 -1.50 -1.13 -22.80
N SER A 160 -1.07 -0.35 -23.80
CA SER A 160 -1.34 1.08 -23.87
C SER A 160 -2.81 1.41 -24.12
N ASP A 161 -3.57 0.53 -24.79
CA ASP A 161 -5.00 0.71 -25.06
C ASP A 161 -5.82 0.60 -23.77
N ILE A 162 -5.56 -0.42 -22.94
CA ILE A 162 -6.21 -0.56 -21.64
C ILE A 162 -5.75 0.57 -20.70
N ALA A 163 -4.46 0.91 -20.70
CA ALA A 163 -3.92 2.00 -19.90
C ALA A 163 -4.63 3.33 -20.20
N PHE A 164 -4.76 3.67 -21.48
CA PHE A 164 -5.46 4.87 -21.95
C PHE A 164 -6.92 4.92 -21.44
N SER A 165 -7.64 3.80 -21.54
CA SER A 165 -9.02 3.70 -21.03
C SER A 165 -9.09 3.98 -19.52
N TYR A 166 -8.17 3.42 -18.74
CA TYR A 166 -8.12 3.64 -17.29
C TYR A 166 -7.70 5.07 -16.92
N PHE A 167 -6.79 5.71 -17.66
CA PHE A 167 -6.46 7.12 -17.45
C PHE A 167 -7.68 8.01 -17.70
N ASN A 168 -8.48 7.75 -18.74
CA ASN A 168 -9.72 8.48 -18.98
C ASN A 168 -10.74 8.27 -17.85
N LYS A 169 -10.89 7.03 -17.36
CA LYS A 169 -11.72 6.75 -16.18
C LYS A 169 -11.24 7.55 -14.97
N ALA A 170 -9.94 7.60 -14.72
CA ALA A 170 -9.36 8.34 -13.60
C ALA A 170 -9.63 9.85 -13.72
N ILE A 171 -9.36 10.44 -14.89
CA ILE A 171 -9.64 11.86 -15.18
C ILE A 171 -11.12 12.18 -14.92
N ASN A 172 -12.04 11.37 -15.44
CA ASN A 172 -13.47 11.56 -15.23
C ASN A 172 -13.84 11.55 -13.74
N GLN A 173 -13.24 10.68 -12.93
CA GLN A 173 -13.46 10.71 -11.49
C GLN A 173 -12.87 11.98 -10.86
N TYR A 174 -11.63 12.34 -11.17
CA TYR A 174 -10.99 13.50 -10.55
C TYR A 174 -11.68 14.83 -10.87
N VAL A 175 -12.16 15.04 -12.10
CA VAL A 175 -12.91 16.24 -12.49
C VAL A 175 -14.18 16.41 -11.65
N ASN A 176 -14.80 15.29 -11.26
CA ASN A 176 -15.99 15.29 -10.42
C ASN A 176 -15.67 15.29 -8.91
N SER A 177 -14.40 15.39 -8.52
CA SER A 177 -13.97 15.39 -7.12
C SER A 177 -13.91 16.82 -6.56
N LYS A 178 -14.50 17.02 -5.37
CA LYS A 178 -14.38 18.27 -4.61
C LYS A 178 -13.07 18.38 -3.82
N ASN A 179 -12.24 17.34 -3.84
CA ASN A 179 -10.97 17.34 -3.11
C ASN A 179 -9.90 18.13 -3.89
N PRO A 180 -9.23 19.13 -3.28
CA PRO A 180 -8.19 19.91 -3.95
C PRO A 180 -7.03 19.10 -4.53
N LEU A 181 -6.72 17.93 -3.96
CA LEU A 181 -5.68 17.04 -4.50
C LEU A 181 -6.06 16.47 -5.88
N ALA A 182 -7.33 16.52 -6.26
CA ALA A 182 -7.77 16.07 -7.57
C ALA A 182 -7.15 16.89 -8.70
N GLU A 183 -6.87 18.19 -8.49
CA GLU A 183 -6.25 19.04 -9.51
C GLU A 183 -4.86 18.54 -9.90
N ILE A 184 -4.04 18.19 -8.91
CA ILE A 184 -2.72 17.57 -9.12
C ILE A 184 -2.88 16.24 -9.87
N ASN A 185 -3.81 15.40 -9.41
CA ASN A 185 -4.01 14.07 -9.99
C ASN A 185 -4.55 14.11 -11.42
N ILE A 186 -5.32 15.15 -11.79
CA ILE A 186 -5.75 15.39 -13.18
C ILE A 186 -4.54 15.65 -14.07
N LYS A 187 -3.60 16.51 -13.64
CA LYS A 187 -2.39 16.84 -14.41
C LYS A 187 -1.50 15.61 -14.60
N LEU A 188 -1.33 14.80 -13.55
CA LEU A 188 -0.63 13.52 -13.64
C LEU A 188 -1.33 12.53 -14.58
N ALA A 189 -2.66 12.44 -14.52
CA ALA A 189 -3.41 11.52 -15.38
C ALA A 189 -3.37 11.94 -16.86
N TYR A 190 -3.43 13.24 -17.17
CA TYR A 190 -3.25 13.73 -18.55
C TYR A 190 -1.84 13.49 -19.07
N LEU A 191 -0.81 13.65 -18.23
CA LEU A 191 0.58 13.34 -18.60
C LEU A 191 0.71 11.87 -19.01
N ASN A 192 0.26 10.95 -18.17
CA ASN A 192 0.37 9.52 -18.45
C ASN A 192 -0.55 9.07 -19.59
N ARG A 193 -1.72 9.71 -19.75
CA ARG A 193 -2.56 9.56 -20.96
C ARG A 193 -1.78 9.95 -22.21
N ALA A 194 -1.02 11.05 -22.18
CA ALA A 194 -0.19 11.45 -23.31
C ALA A 194 0.88 10.40 -23.63
N TYR A 195 1.59 9.86 -22.64
CA TYR A 195 2.56 8.79 -22.85
C TYR A 195 1.94 7.51 -23.43
N ALA A 196 0.75 7.12 -23.00
CA ALA A 196 0.01 6.03 -23.62
C ALA A 196 -0.31 6.32 -25.10
N LEU A 197 -0.72 7.55 -25.43
CA LEU A 197 -0.99 7.97 -26.81
C LEU A 197 0.29 8.03 -27.67
N ILE A 198 1.43 8.40 -27.10
CA ILE A 198 2.75 8.35 -27.76
C ILE A 198 3.08 6.90 -28.15
N GLN A 199 2.90 5.93 -27.23
CA GLN A 199 3.10 4.51 -27.54
C GLN A 199 2.16 4.01 -28.65
N GLN A 200 0.93 4.53 -28.71
CA GLN A 200 -0.03 4.25 -29.78
C GLN A 200 0.26 5.02 -31.08
N LYS A 201 1.31 5.86 -31.13
CA LYS A 201 1.66 6.75 -32.23
C LYS A 201 0.56 7.77 -32.60
N LYS A 202 -0.32 8.10 -31.66
CA LYS A 202 -1.37 9.14 -31.81
C LYS A 202 -0.83 10.50 -31.38
N LEU A 203 0.15 11.01 -32.13
CA LEU A 203 0.99 12.14 -31.72
C LEU A 203 0.24 13.47 -31.52
N ASN A 204 -0.80 13.73 -32.31
CA ASN A 204 -1.64 14.93 -32.16
C ASN A 204 -2.42 14.91 -30.84
N GLU A 205 -3.08 13.78 -30.54
CA GLU A 205 -3.82 13.59 -29.29
C GLU A 205 -2.90 13.60 -28.07
N ALA A 206 -1.69 13.05 -28.22
CA ALA A 206 -0.66 13.10 -27.20
C ALA A 206 -0.27 14.56 -26.91
N SER A 207 -0.03 15.37 -27.93
CA SER A 207 0.29 16.80 -27.79
C SER A 207 -0.81 17.57 -27.07
N GLU A 208 -2.08 17.32 -27.40
CA GLU A 208 -3.22 17.91 -26.70
C GLU A 208 -3.25 17.48 -25.22
N SER A 209 -3.00 16.20 -24.95
CA SER A 209 -2.95 15.69 -23.58
C SER A 209 -1.80 16.29 -22.77
N LEU A 210 -0.62 16.50 -23.37
CA LEU A 210 0.51 17.21 -22.74
C LEU A 210 0.15 18.66 -22.39
N LYS A 211 -0.57 19.36 -23.27
CA LYS A 211 -1.06 20.71 -23.00
C LYS A 211 -2.02 20.75 -21.82
N LEU A 212 -2.92 19.77 -21.70
CA LEU A 212 -3.83 19.64 -20.56
C LEU A 212 -3.09 19.27 -19.26
N ALA A 213 -1.98 18.53 -19.38
CA ALA A 213 -1.09 18.18 -18.28
C ALA A 213 -0.23 19.35 -17.79
N SER A 214 -0.06 20.40 -18.60
CA SER A 214 0.70 21.61 -18.23
C SER A 214 0.09 22.31 -17.02
N ILE A 215 0.97 22.89 -16.20
CA ILE A 215 0.59 23.61 -15.00
C ILE A 215 0.37 25.08 -15.36
N ASN A 216 -0.83 25.58 -15.07
CA ASN A 216 -1.12 27.00 -15.09
C ASN A 216 -1.36 27.45 -13.63
N PRO A 217 -0.44 28.22 -13.02
CA PRO A 217 -0.59 28.69 -11.65
C PRO A 217 -1.89 29.48 -11.40
N ASN A 218 -2.45 30.09 -12.45
CA ASN A 218 -3.69 30.88 -12.36
C ASN A 218 -4.97 30.03 -12.39
N GLU A 219 -4.88 28.75 -12.73
CA GLU A 219 -6.03 27.84 -12.84
C GLU A 219 -6.26 26.98 -11.60
N SER A 220 -5.33 27.00 -10.63
CA SER A 220 -5.44 26.14 -9.47
C SER A 220 -6.10 26.83 -8.28
N SER A 221 -6.90 26.06 -7.54
CA SER A 221 -7.49 26.53 -6.28
C SER A 221 -6.44 26.72 -5.17
N ARG A 222 -5.22 26.17 -5.34
CA ARG A 222 -4.11 26.25 -4.38
C ARG A 222 -2.75 26.27 -5.10
N PRO A 223 -1.70 26.85 -4.51
CA PRO A 223 -0.37 26.74 -5.08
C PRO A 223 0.07 25.28 -5.21
N TYR A 224 0.57 24.90 -6.38
CA TYR A 224 1.23 23.61 -6.58
C TYR A 224 2.54 23.55 -5.79
N PRO A 225 2.93 22.38 -5.24
CA PRO A 225 4.26 22.21 -4.65
C PRO A 225 5.35 22.51 -5.69
N PRO A 226 6.39 23.31 -5.40
CA PRO A 226 7.42 23.66 -6.37
C PRO A 226 8.09 22.44 -7.02
N GLN A 227 8.35 21.39 -6.23
CA GLN A 227 8.94 20.15 -6.74
C GLN A 227 8.02 19.41 -7.71
N PHE A 228 6.69 19.51 -7.52
CA PHE A 228 5.73 18.95 -8.46
C PHE A 228 5.75 19.73 -9.78
N ILE A 229 5.85 21.06 -9.72
CA ILE A 229 5.91 21.90 -10.92
C ILE A 229 7.13 21.53 -11.78
N GLU A 230 8.31 21.57 -11.18
CA GLU A 230 9.58 21.25 -11.85
C GLU A 230 9.54 19.85 -12.49
N LEU A 231 9.07 18.85 -11.73
CA LEU A 231 8.99 17.48 -12.22
C LEU A 231 7.98 17.32 -13.36
N GLN A 232 6.80 17.90 -13.21
CA GLN A 232 5.74 17.84 -14.22
C GLN A 232 6.18 18.51 -15.52
N GLU A 233 6.80 19.69 -15.45
CA GLU A 233 7.32 20.39 -16.62
C GLU A 233 8.43 19.58 -17.32
N SER A 234 9.32 18.95 -16.56
CA SER A 234 10.37 18.09 -17.11
C SER A 234 9.76 16.90 -17.87
N PHE A 235 8.77 16.21 -17.30
CA PHE A 235 8.10 15.10 -17.98
C PHE A 235 7.29 15.54 -19.20
N ILE A 236 6.72 16.74 -19.20
CA ILE A 236 6.04 17.29 -20.37
C ILE A 236 7.05 17.55 -21.49
N ALA A 237 8.19 18.17 -21.17
CA ALA A 237 9.27 18.41 -22.12
C ALA A 237 9.80 17.10 -22.71
N LEU A 238 9.99 16.07 -21.88
CA LEU A 238 10.37 14.73 -22.35
C LEU A 238 9.32 14.14 -23.31
N GLY A 239 8.02 14.30 -23.01
CA GLY A 239 6.94 13.88 -23.90
C GLY A 239 6.97 14.61 -25.25
N GLN A 240 7.23 15.92 -25.24
CA GLN A 240 7.38 16.73 -26.45
C GLN A 240 8.61 16.30 -27.28
N ALA A 241 9.74 16.04 -26.63
CA ALA A 241 10.93 15.51 -27.27
C ALA A 241 10.66 14.14 -27.92
N ASN A 242 9.91 13.26 -27.26
CA ASN A 242 9.54 11.95 -27.79
C ASN A 242 8.67 12.10 -29.06
N ILE A 243 7.67 12.98 -29.02
CA ILE A 243 6.86 13.30 -30.20
C ILE A 243 7.73 13.80 -31.36
N LEU A 244 8.65 14.74 -31.12
CA LEU A 244 9.57 15.25 -32.15
C LEU A 244 10.45 14.14 -32.75
N SER A 245 10.97 13.23 -31.91
CA SER A 245 11.73 12.07 -32.36
C SER A 245 10.90 11.19 -33.30
N LEU A 246 9.67 10.85 -32.90
CA LEU A 246 8.75 10.03 -33.69
C LEU A 246 8.30 10.70 -34.99
N GLU A 247 8.33 12.03 -35.06
CA GLU A 247 8.11 12.81 -36.27
C GLU A 247 9.35 12.88 -37.20
N GLY A 248 10.45 12.21 -36.85
CA GLY A 248 11.69 12.25 -37.62
C GLY A 248 12.48 13.54 -37.44
N LYS A 249 12.31 14.22 -36.29
CA LYS A 249 13.03 15.46 -35.93
C LYS A 249 13.94 15.22 -34.71
N PRO A 250 14.94 14.31 -34.79
CA PRO A 250 15.81 13.97 -33.66
C PRO A 250 16.71 15.14 -33.20
N GLY A 251 17.05 16.09 -34.07
CA GLY A 251 17.83 17.28 -33.71
C GLY A 251 17.11 18.17 -32.68
N PRO A 252 15.92 18.73 -33.02
CA PRO A 252 15.10 19.48 -32.06
C PRO A 252 14.72 18.68 -30.81
N SER A 253 14.49 17.36 -30.96
CA SER A 253 14.27 16.47 -29.81
C SER A 253 15.48 16.49 -28.85
N ASN A 254 16.71 16.30 -29.38
CA ASN A 254 17.94 16.34 -28.59
C ASN A 254 18.17 17.68 -27.88
N GLU A 255 17.81 18.81 -28.50
CA GLU A 255 17.92 20.13 -27.85
C GLU A 255 17.09 20.19 -26.56
N ILE A 256 15.84 19.71 -26.60
CA ILE A 256 14.98 19.62 -25.41
C ILE A 256 15.57 18.66 -24.38
N LEU A 257 16.07 17.51 -24.82
CA LEU A 257 16.63 16.49 -23.92
C LEU A 257 17.87 16.99 -23.17
N PHE A 258 18.75 17.75 -23.84
CA PHE A 258 19.89 18.36 -23.19
C PHE A 258 19.50 19.49 -22.22
N ASP A 259 18.47 20.27 -22.54
CA ASP A 259 17.93 21.27 -21.62
C ASP A 259 17.37 20.62 -20.33
N ILE A 260 16.69 19.47 -20.45
CA ILE A 260 16.24 18.69 -19.28
C ILE A 260 17.43 18.28 -18.42
N LEU A 261 18.48 17.70 -19.01
CA LEU A 261 19.67 17.26 -18.26
C LEU A 261 20.38 18.42 -17.57
N GLU A 262 20.51 19.57 -18.24
CA GLU A 262 21.18 20.74 -17.66
C GLU A 262 20.40 21.33 -16.48
N LYS A 263 19.07 21.49 -16.63
CA LYS A 263 18.20 21.97 -15.55
C LYS A 263 18.22 21.05 -14.33
N ARG A 264 18.40 19.75 -14.54
CA ARG A 264 18.32 18.73 -13.48
C ARG A 264 19.66 18.28 -12.92
N LYS A 265 20.78 18.79 -13.41
CA LYS A 265 22.14 18.40 -13.00
C LYS A 265 22.40 18.39 -11.48
N ASN A 266 21.73 19.27 -10.74
CA ASN A 266 21.84 19.36 -9.28
C ASN A 266 20.56 18.94 -8.54
N ALA A 267 19.56 18.43 -9.26
CA ALA A 267 18.35 17.91 -8.66
C ALA A 267 18.66 16.55 -8.01
N PRO A 268 18.11 16.27 -6.82
CA PRO A 268 18.21 14.93 -6.24
C PRO A 268 17.53 13.93 -7.17
N ALA A 269 18.22 12.84 -7.52
CA ALA A 269 17.63 11.72 -8.26
C ALA A 269 16.47 11.11 -7.46
N ARG A 270 15.24 11.45 -7.85
CA ARG A 270 13.99 11.05 -7.18
C ARG A 270 13.02 10.31 -8.09
N ASP A 271 13.38 10.16 -9.36
CA ASP A 271 12.54 9.63 -10.43
C ASP A 271 13.41 9.11 -11.59
N ASP A 272 12.77 8.49 -12.59
CA ASP A 272 13.43 7.81 -13.71
C ASP A 272 13.63 8.71 -14.95
N ILE A 273 13.41 10.03 -14.86
CA ILE A 273 13.36 10.88 -16.05
C ILE A 273 14.68 10.93 -16.81
N GLU A 274 15.81 11.01 -16.09
CA GLU A 274 17.14 11.08 -16.71
C GLU A 274 17.43 9.81 -17.50
N ASN A 275 16.98 8.66 -16.98
CA ASN A 275 17.15 7.39 -17.65
C ASN A 275 16.34 7.32 -18.95
N GLU A 276 15.11 7.82 -18.95
CA GLU A 276 14.29 7.93 -20.17
C GLU A 276 14.89 8.95 -21.15
N VAL A 277 15.51 10.03 -20.67
CA VAL A 277 16.25 10.97 -21.52
C VAL A 277 17.43 10.28 -22.20
N PHE A 278 18.24 9.50 -21.48
CA PHE A 278 19.38 8.77 -22.08
C PHE A 278 18.92 7.75 -23.12
N LYS A 279 17.83 7.03 -22.84
CA LYS A 279 17.21 6.13 -23.81
C LYS A 279 16.83 6.87 -25.10
N LEU A 280 16.10 7.99 -24.99
CA LEU A 280 15.65 8.72 -26.17
C LEU A 280 16.80 9.42 -26.92
N LEU A 281 17.82 9.93 -26.20
CA LEU A 281 19.05 10.44 -26.82
C LEU A 281 19.75 9.36 -27.63
N SER A 282 19.87 8.15 -27.08
CA SER A 282 20.45 7.00 -27.77
C SER A 282 19.67 6.69 -29.06
N GLU A 283 18.34 6.60 -29.00
CA GLU A 283 17.48 6.36 -30.17
C GLU A 283 17.61 7.49 -31.22
N ASN A 284 17.65 8.75 -30.79
CA ASN A 284 17.81 9.90 -31.66
C ASN A 284 19.18 9.93 -32.37
N PHE A 285 20.26 9.62 -31.66
CA PHE A 285 21.59 9.57 -32.27
C PHE A 285 21.73 8.43 -33.27
N LEU A 286 21.03 7.31 -33.04
CA LEU A 286 20.93 6.24 -34.03
C LEU A 286 20.22 6.74 -35.30
N GLN A 287 19.10 7.47 -35.18
CA GLN A 287 18.40 8.07 -36.32
C GLN A 287 19.27 9.08 -37.09
N LEU A 288 20.20 9.74 -36.41
CA LEU A 288 21.18 10.67 -36.99
C LEU A 288 22.44 9.97 -37.56
N ASN A 289 22.53 8.64 -37.48
CA ASN A 289 23.72 7.85 -37.81
C ASN A 289 24.99 8.19 -36.99
N ASP A 290 24.84 8.78 -35.79
CA ASP A 290 25.93 9.05 -34.85
C ASP A 290 26.06 7.87 -33.86
N ILE A 291 26.64 6.77 -34.35
CA ILE A 291 26.77 5.51 -33.60
C ILE A 291 27.55 5.70 -32.29
N LYS A 292 28.57 6.56 -32.28
CA LYS A 292 29.39 6.78 -31.06
C LYS A 292 28.56 7.37 -29.92
N LYS A 293 27.69 8.34 -30.22
CA LYS A 293 26.80 8.92 -29.19
C LYS A 293 25.66 7.99 -28.84
N HIS A 294 25.13 7.24 -29.81
CA HIS A 294 24.15 6.18 -29.54
C HIS A 294 24.67 5.19 -28.48
N ASP A 295 25.85 4.59 -28.73
CA ASP A 295 26.48 3.62 -27.83
C ASP A 295 26.74 4.22 -26.44
N TYR A 296 27.19 5.48 -26.39
CA TYR A 296 27.46 6.19 -25.13
C TYR A 296 26.21 6.33 -24.27
N TYR A 297 25.10 6.84 -24.82
CA TYR A 297 23.87 7.03 -24.06
C TYR A 297 23.14 5.71 -23.77
N GLU A 298 23.23 4.73 -24.67
CA GLU A 298 22.69 3.39 -24.45
C GLU A 298 23.37 2.73 -23.25
N GLN A 299 24.70 2.79 -23.17
CA GLN A 299 25.46 2.22 -22.06
C GLN A 299 25.02 2.81 -20.71
N ILE A 300 24.82 4.14 -20.64
CA ILE A 300 24.35 4.81 -19.42
C ILE A 300 22.94 4.34 -19.06
N PHE A 301 22.03 4.30 -20.04
CA PHE A 301 20.67 3.79 -19.84
C PHE A 301 20.67 2.37 -19.28
N LEU A 302 21.40 1.45 -19.92
CA LEU A 302 21.46 0.05 -19.50
C LEU A 302 22.07 -0.13 -18.10
N MET A 303 23.12 0.63 -17.78
CA MET A 303 23.74 0.62 -16.45
C MET A 303 22.74 1.02 -15.36
N ASN A 304 21.93 2.06 -15.62
CA ASN A 304 20.92 2.53 -14.68
C ASN A 304 19.77 1.52 -14.52
N VAL A 305 19.30 0.91 -15.61
CA VAL A 305 18.29 -0.16 -15.58
C VAL A 305 18.79 -1.34 -14.74
N GLU A 306 20.03 -1.77 -14.96
CA GLU A 306 20.62 -2.88 -14.20
C GLU A 306 20.70 -2.55 -12.71
N GLN A 307 21.10 -1.32 -12.36
CA GLN A 307 21.14 -0.87 -10.98
C GLN A 307 19.76 -0.86 -10.31
N SER A 308 18.74 -0.32 -11.01
CA SER A 308 17.36 -0.31 -10.53
C SER A 308 16.84 -1.73 -10.28
N ASN A 309 17.09 -2.66 -11.21
CA ASN A 309 16.71 -4.06 -11.06
C ASN A 309 17.40 -4.75 -9.88
N ARG A 310 18.70 -4.46 -9.65
CA ARG A 310 19.41 -4.97 -8.47
C ARG A 310 18.80 -4.45 -7.16
N ASP A 311 18.41 -3.19 -7.12
CA ASP A 311 17.81 -2.60 -5.92
C ASP A 311 16.39 -3.11 -5.66
N ALA A 312 15.58 -3.28 -6.70
CA ALA A 312 14.29 -3.96 -6.61
C ALA A 312 14.44 -5.41 -6.09
N ALA A 313 15.38 -6.18 -6.66
CA ALA A 313 15.65 -7.56 -6.24
C ALA A 313 16.08 -7.66 -4.76
N LYS A 314 16.89 -6.71 -4.27
CA LYS A 314 17.25 -6.65 -2.84
C LYS A 314 16.02 -6.48 -1.95
N TRP A 315 15.06 -5.64 -2.33
CA TRP A 315 13.83 -5.45 -1.58
C TRP A 315 12.93 -6.68 -1.63
N VAL A 316 12.77 -7.30 -2.79
CA VAL A 316 12.00 -8.55 -2.94
C VAL A 316 12.57 -9.64 -2.05
N ASN A 317 13.89 -9.82 -2.02
CA ASN A 317 14.54 -10.80 -1.15
C ASN A 317 14.26 -10.53 0.34
N LYS A 318 14.32 -9.25 0.76
CA LYS A 318 13.97 -8.88 2.15
C LYS A 318 12.50 -9.17 2.47
N LEU A 319 11.58 -8.93 1.55
CA LEU A 319 10.16 -9.25 1.72
C LEU A 319 9.93 -10.75 1.90
N ILE A 320 10.59 -11.58 1.08
CA ILE A 320 10.50 -13.05 1.19
C ILE A 320 10.99 -13.50 2.56
N LEU A 321 12.14 -12.98 3.03
CA LEU A 321 12.67 -13.31 4.35
C LEU A 321 11.72 -12.87 5.48
N GLN A 322 11.13 -11.69 5.37
CA GLN A 322 10.18 -11.18 6.33
C GLN A 322 8.89 -12.03 6.37
N GLU A 323 8.34 -12.37 5.21
CA GLU A 323 7.16 -13.22 5.07
C GLU A 323 7.42 -14.62 5.67
N ASN A 324 8.59 -15.20 5.40
CA ASN A 324 9.00 -16.47 6.01
C ASN A 324 9.10 -16.38 7.53
N SER A 325 9.73 -15.33 8.07
CA SER A 325 9.81 -15.15 9.53
C SER A 325 8.43 -14.97 10.17
N GLN A 326 7.52 -14.24 9.53
CA GLN A 326 6.16 -14.03 10.02
C GLN A 326 5.37 -15.34 9.98
N ASN A 327 5.51 -16.13 8.91
CA ASN A 327 4.88 -17.44 8.79
C ASN A 327 5.40 -18.43 9.84
N GLU A 328 6.70 -18.41 10.15
CA GLU A 328 7.27 -19.22 11.23
C GLU A 328 6.77 -18.80 12.61
N GLU A 329 6.64 -17.49 12.88
CA GLU A 329 6.07 -16.98 14.12
C GLU A 329 4.58 -17.33 14.27
N GLU A 330 3.78 -17.14 13.21
CA GLU A 330 2.37 -17.52 13.19
C GLU A 330 2.19 -19.04 13.38
N LYS A 331 3.05 -19.85 12.76
CA LYS A 331 3.07 -21.30 12.95
C LYS A 331 3.40 -21.66 14.39
N LYS A 332 4.46 -21.09 14.98
CA LYS A 332 4.83 -21.32 16.39
C LYS A 332 3.70 -20.92 17.34
N TYR A 333 3.06 -19.77 17.11
CA TYR A 333 1.92 -19.32 17.91
C TYR A 333 0.74 -20.28 17.79
N THR A 334 0.44 -20.74 16.58
CA THR A 334 -0.63 -21.71 16.31
C THR A 334 -0.34 -23.06 16.99
N ASP A 335 0.88 -23.56 16.88
CA ASP A 335 1.34 -24.79 17.53
C ASP A 335 1.23 -24.67 19.07
N GLN A 336 1.70 -23.56 19.65
CA GLN A 336 1.57 -23.28 21.08
C GLN A 336 0.09 -23.23 21.53
N LYS A 337 -0.78 -22.60 20.74
CA LYS A 337 -2.22 -22.55 21.02
C LYS A 337 -2.84 -23.95 21.01
N TYR A 338 -2.53 -24.78 20.01
CA TYR A 338 -3.02 -26.16 19.96
C TYR A 338 -2.47 -27.02 21.10
N ILE A 339 -1.17 -26.90 21.42
CA ILE A 339 -0.57 -27.59 22.59
C ILE A 339 -1.29 -27.18 23.88
N THR A 340 -1.60 -25.90 24.04
CA THR A 340 -2.34 -25.40 25.21
C THR A 340 -3.75 -25.99 25.29
N ILE A 341 -4.49 -26.02 24.16
CA ILE A 341 -5.84 -26.62 24.07
C ILE A 341 -5.81 -28.13 24.34
N ILE A 342 -4.85 -28.86 23.76
CA ILE A 342 -4.67 -30.30 23.98
C ILE A 342 -4.34 -30.57 25.45
N SER A 343 -3.48 -29.76 26.06
CA SER A 343 -3.11 -29.89 27.48
C SER A 343 -4.32 -29.68 28.39
N LEU A 344 -5.11 -28.62 28.16
CA LEU A 344 -6.37 -28.34 28.88
C LEU A 344 -7.38 -29.48 28.74
N THR A 345 -7.55 -30.00 27.52
CA THR A 345 -8.48 -31.09 27.22
C THR A 345 -8.03 -32.39 27.87
N SER A 346 -6.73 -32.68 27.86
CA SER A 346 -6.15 -33.87 28.49
C SER A 346 -6.30 -33.85 30.01
N VAL A 347 -6.11 -32.69 30.65
CA VAL A 347 -6.36 -32.52 32.09
C VAL A 347 -7.84 -32.74 32.42
N LEU A 348 -8.75 -32.19 31.60
CA LEU A 348 -10.19 -32.35 31.78
C LEU A 348 -10.61 -33.83 31.63
N LEU A 349 -10.17 -34.52 30.57
CA LEU A 349 -10.45 -35.94 30.36
C LEU A 349 -9.83 -36.81 31.46
N GLY A 350 -8.58 -36.52 31.86
CA GLY A 350 -7.91 -37.20 32.97
C GLY A 350 -8.70 -37.08 34.28
N SER A 351 -9.23 -35.89 34.58
CA SER A 351 -10.07 -35.67 35.76
C SER A 351 -11.36 -36.50 35.75
N ILE A 352 -11.99 -36.65 34.57
CA ILE A 352 -13.19 -37.49 34.38
C ILE A 352 -12.84 -38.97 34.57
N ILE A 353 -11.73 -39.44 34.00
CA ILE A 353 -11.27 -40.83 34.15
C ILE A 353 -10.98 -41.13 35.63
N ILE A 354 -10.26 -40.26 36.33
CA ILE A 354 -9.97 -40.40 37.76
C ILE A 354 -11.28 -40.45 38.57
N PHE A 355 -12.22 -39.55 38.27
CA PHE A 355 -13.53 -39.54 38.93
C PHE A 355 -14.30 -40.87 38.73
N LEU A 356 -14.32 -41.39 37.50
CA LEU A 356 -14.95 -42.68 37.18
C LEU A 356 -14.27 -43.85 37.91
N LEU A 357 -12.94 -43.88 37.96
CA LEU A 357 -12.16 -44.89 38.69
C LEU A 357 -12.46 -44.85 40.20
N VAL A 358 -12.49 -43.66 40.81
CA VAL A 358 -12.85 -43.49 42.23
C VAL A 358 -14.27 -43.96 42.49
N LYS A 359 -15.22 -43.67 41.59
CA LYS A 359 -16.62 -44.11 41.69
C LYS A 359 -16.73 -45.64 41.59
N LEU A 360 -16.04 -46.27 40.62
CA LEU A 360 -16.00 -47.72 40.47
C LEU A 360 -15.40 -48.41 41.69
N ASN A 361 -14.29 -47.89 42.23
CA ASN A 361 -13.69 -48.41 43.46
C ASN A 361 -14.64 -48.32 44.66
N LYS A 362 -15.39 -47.21 44.81
CA LYS A 362 -16.41 -47.09 45.86
C LYS A 362 -17.54 -48.11 45.69
N ILE A 363 -18.02 -48.33 44.46
CA ILE A 363 -19.05 -49.33 44.16
C ILE A 363 -18.56 -50.75 44.48
N ASN A 364 -17.33 -51.08 44.08
CA ASN A 364 -16.73 -52.39 44.34
C ASN A 364 -16.51 -52.64 45.84
N LYS A 365 -16.06 -51.64 46.60
CA LYS A 365 -15.99 -51.73 48.08
C LYS A 365 -17.37 -51.99 48.69
N LYS A 366 -18.42 -51.28 48.24
CA LYS A 366 -19.80 -51.50 48.71
C LYS A 366 -20.31 -52.90 48.37
N ARG A 367 -20.03 -53.41 47.15
CA ARG A 367 -20.37 -54.78 46.73
C ARG A 367 -19.65 -55.84 47.57
N SER A 368 -18.37 -55.65 47.86
CA SER A 368 -17.59 -56.56 48.73
C SER A 368 -18.18 -56.63 50.15
N LEU A 369 -18.49 -55.48 50.76
CA LEU A 369 -19.15 -55.43 52.08
C LEU A 369 -20.52 -56.13 52.09
N LEU A 370 -21.32 -55.96 51.02
CA LEU A 370 -22.61 -56.65 50.89
C LEU A 370 -22.44 -58.16 50.74
N LYS A 371 -21.45 -58.64 49.96
CA LYS A 371 -21.15 -60.07 49.84
C LYS A 371 -20.75 -60.67 51.20
N ASN A 372 -19.87 -60.00 51.94
CA ASN A 372 -19.45 -60.47 53.27
C ASN A 372 -20.62 -60.54 54.26
N LYS A 373 -21.54 -59.56 54.23
CA LYS A 373 -22.76 -59.60 55.04
C LYS A 373 -23.73 -60.70 54.66
N VAL A 374 -23.77 -61.11 53.39
CA VAL A 374 -24.61 -62.23 52.95
C VAL A 374 -23.98 -63.56 53.38
N SER A 375 -22.66 -63.71 53.29
CA SER A 375 -21.96 -64.91 53.76
C SER A 375 -21.92 -65.07 55.28
N GLU A 376 -22.10 -64.01 56.07
CA GLU A 376 -22.25 -64.10 57.54
C GLU A 376 -23.69 -64.50 57.98
N ASN A 377 -24.67 -64.42 57.07
CA ASN A 377 -26.08 -64.73 57.34
C ASN A 377 -26.54 -66.08 56.74
N ILE A 378 -25.61 -66.83 56.15
CA ILE A 378 -25.76 -68.23 55.71
C ILE A 378 -24.85 -69.06 56.60
#